data_AF-F9QDH6-F1
#
_entry.id   AF-F9QDH6-F1
#
_cell.length_a   1.000
_cell.length_b   1.000
_cell.length_c   1.000
_cell.angle_alpha   90.00
_cell.angle_beta   90.00
_cell.angle_gamma   90.00
#
_symmetry.space_group_name_H-M   'P 1'
#
loop_
_entity.id
_entity.type
_entity.pdbx_description
1 polymer ?
#
loop_
_entity_poly.entity_id
_entity_poly.type
_entity_poly.pdbx_seq_one_letter_code
_entity_poly.pdbx_strand_id
1 'polypeptide(L)'
;MNKKQDFKHIVMNKIVEFTVKTNTEKPENSNENHRLNSVLYEQFLTSKLSDFINKDKFFRKNKLSIEIPNTNKNCWYDFAILGKQIFIPVNIKYCLGYEKTNVGTKMGIYYSLTGDLKSIKQNLINNWSVYLKSLKQNLSYENKSDYFFLFCSKVNNKDVFWTSIRKLHHLVPSGDNPPFQIIPEKNKFLFNKRNTKEQFNFIIKTLKKSLELRNKPFLEFQKQFEC
;
A
#
# COMPACT_ATOMS: atom_id res chain seq x y z
N MET A 1 -8.81 -19.20 -22.27
CA MET A 1 -7.78 -19.61 -21.28
C MET A 1 -8.13 -19.03 -19.91
N ASN A 2 -8.68 -19.86 -19.01
CA ASN A 2 -8.91 -19.47 -17.61
C ASN A 2 -7.55 -19.26 -16.93
N LYS A 3 -7.08 -18.00 -16.86
CA LYS A 3 -5.94 -17.65 -16.03
C LYS A 3 -6.32 -17.93 -14.58
N LYS A 4 -5.69 -18.95 -13.97
CA LYS A 4 -5.81 -19.26 -12.54
C LYS A 4 -5.60 -17.95 -11.77
N GLN A 5 -6.61 -17.51 -11.04
CA GLN A 5 -6.55 -16.26 -10.29
C GLN A 5 -5.46 -16.37 -9.21
N ASP A 6 -4.62 -15.34 -9.09
CA ASP A 6 -3.56 -15.30 -8.07
C ASP A 6 -4.20 -15.46 -6.69
N PHE A 7 -3.66 -16.37 -5.86
CA PHE A 7 -4.19 -16.65 -4.53
C PHE A 7 -4.28 -15.39 -3.66
N LYS A 8 -3.32 -14.46 -3.79
CA LYS A 8 -3.35 -13.19 -3.06
C LYS A 8 -4.54 -12.33 -3.47
N HIS A 9 -4.92 -12.36 -4.75
CA HIS A 9 -6.10 -11.65 -5.24
C HIS A 9 -7.40 -12.25 -4.69
N ILE A 10 -7.47 -13.57 -4.52
CA ILE A 10 -8.62 -14.24 -3.90
C ILE A 10 -8.76 -13.79 -2.43
N VAL A 11 -7.65 -13.77 -1.69
CA VAL A 11 -7.62 -13.26 -0.31
C VAL A 11 -8.11 -11.81 -0.24
N MET A 12 -7.59 -10.94 -1.11
CA MET A 12 -7.97 -9.52 -1.13
C MET A 12 -9.43 -9.30 -1.54
N ASN A 13 -9.95 -10.10 -2.48
CA ASN A 13 -11.38 -10.04 -2.84
C ASN A 13 -12.28 -10.39 -1.66
N LYS A 14 -11.93 -11.43 -0.87
CA LYS A 14 -12.68 -11.78 0.35
C LYS A 14 -12.64 -10.69 1.40
N ILE A 15 -11.48 -10.03 1.55
CA ILE A 15 -11.35 -8.86 2.41
C ILE A 15 -12.29 -7.74 1.94
N VAL A 16 -12.32 -7.42 0.65
CA VAL A 16 -13.24 -6.41 0.10
C VAL A 16 -14.70 -6.79 0.34
N GLU A 17 -15.10 -8.02 0.04
CA GLU A 17 -16.47 -8.52 0.26
C GLU A 17 -16.90 -8.36 1.72
N PHE A 18 -16.01 -8.66 2.66
CA PHE A 18 -16.26 -8.44 4.08
C PHE A 18 -16.34 -6.95 4.43
N THR A 19 -15.36 -6.15 4.00
CA THR A 19 -15.31 -4.71 4.30
C THR A 19 -16.56 -3.98 3.80
N VAL A 20 -17.08 -4.32 2.61
CA VAL A 20 -18.33 -3.75 2.08
C VAL A 20 -19.51 -4.01 3.02
N LYS A 21 -19.60 -5.21 3.60
CA LYS A 21 -20.68 -5.57 4.54
C LYS A 21 -20.52 -4.86 5.88
N THR A 22 -19.29 -4.72 6.37
CA THR A 22 -19.02 -4.13 7.69
C THR A 22 -19.07 -2.60 7.67
N ASN A 23 -18.92 -1.95 6.52
CA ASN A 23 -18.95 -0.49 6.43
C ASN A 23 -20.27 0.15 6.85
N THR A 24 -21.36 -0.61 6.93
CA THR A 24 -22.64 -0.13 7.48
C THR A 24 -22.60 0.06 9.00
N GLU A 25 -21.64 -0.56 9.70
CA GLU A 25 -21.44 -0.48 11.15
C GLU A 25 -20.34 0.51 11.55
N LYS A 26 -19.79 1.28 10.59
CA LYS A 26 -18.64 2.15 10.84
C LYS A 26 -19.00 3.27 11.84
N PRO A 27 -18.06 3.74 12.66
CA PRO A 27 -18.28 4.90 13.52
C PRO A 27 -18.73 6.12 12.72
N GLU A 28 -19.65 6.91 13.26
CA GLU A 28 -20.04 8.18 12.64
C GLU A 28 -18.84 9.13 12.58
N ASN A 29 -18.72 9.85 11.46
CA ASN A 29 -17.70 10.88 11.28
C ASN A 29 -18.11 12.13 12.07
N SER A 30 -18.03 12.09 13.40
CA SER A 30 -18.44 13.21 14.26
C SER A 30 -17.38 14.32 14.39
N ASN A 31 -16.13 14.07 13.97
CA ASN A 31 -15.06 15.05 14.10
C ASN A 31 -14.82 15.79 12.78
N GLU A 32 -14.67 17.12 12.83
CA GLU A 32 -14.20 17.96 11.72
C GLU A 32 -12.79 17.54 11.23
N ASN A 33 -12.01 16.90 12.11
CA ASN A 33 -10.66 16.43 11.78
C ASN A 33 -10.68 15.10 10.99
N HIS A 34 -10.61 15.22 9.68
CA HIS A 34 -10.58 14.08 8.75
C HIS A 34 -9.44 13.07 8.99
N ARG A 35 -8.33 13.47 9.63
CA ARG A 35 -7.22 12.57 9.95
C ARG A 35 -7.58 11.63 11.10
N LEU A 36 -8.19 12.16 12.16
CA LEU A 36 -8.67 11.36 13.28
C LEU A 36 -9.73 10.34 12.82
N ASN A 37 -10.64 10.76 11.93
CA ASN A 37 -11.65 9.84 11.35
C ASN A 37 -11.01 8.70 10.56
N SER A 38 -9.83 8.91 9.96
CA SER A 38 -9.11 7.86 9.23
C SER A 38 -8.49 6.85 10.18
N VAL A 39 -7.83 7.33 11.24
CA VAL A 39 -7.24 6.46 12.28
C VAL A 39 -8.31 5.62 12.98
N LEU A 40 -9.42 6.24 13.38
CA LEU A 40 -10.53 5.52 14.05
C LEU A 40 -11.15 4.46 13.11
N TYR A 41 -11.32 4.79 11.84
CA TYR A 41 -11.82 3.83 10.85
C TYR A 41 -10.83 2.67 10.62
N GLU A 42 -9.53 2.95 10.54
CA GLU A 42 -8.48 1.93 10.40
C GLU A 42 -8.48 0.97 11.60
N GLN A 43 -8.58 1.49 12.83
CA GLN A 43 -8.67 0.69 14.06
C GLN A 43 -9.96 -0.15 14.09
N PHE A 44 -11.10 0.45 13.75
CA PHE A 44 -12.38 -0.24 13.64
C PHE A 44 -12.30 -1.40 12.64
N LEU A 45 -11.82 -1.13 11.43
CA LEU A 45 -11.80 -2.10 10.35
C LEU A 45 -10.82 -3.24 10.63
N THR A 46 -9.62 -2.95 11.15
CA THR A 46 -8.63 -3.98 11.50
C THR A 46 -9.14 -4.90 12.61
N SER A 47 -9.82 -4.35 13.63
CA SER A 47 -10.49 -5.14 14.68
C SER A 47 -11.53 -6.10 14.09
N LYS A 48 -12.44 -5.59 13.26
CA LYS A 48 -13.47 -6.41 12.59
C LYS A 48 -12.88 -7.46 11.66
N LEU A 49 -11.83 -7.12 10.91
CA LEU A 49 -11.11 -8.05 10.05
C LEU A 49 -10.45 -9.18 10.85
N SER A 50 -9.90 -8.88 12.03
CA SER A 50 -9.31 -9.88 12.91
C SER A 50 -10.32 -10.96 13.28
N ASP A 51 -11.50 -10.55 13.76
CA ASP A 51 -12.58 -11.47 14.10
C ASP A 51 -13.04 -12.31 12.90
N PHE A 52 -13.22 -11.66 11.75
CA PHE A 52 -13.63 -12.34 10.52
C PHE A 52 -12.62 -13.38 10.07
N ILE A 53 -11.35 -13.01 9.94
CA ILE A 53 -10.28 -13.88 9.43
C ILE A 53 -10.08 -15.09 10.34
N ASN A 54 -10.18 -14.91 11.67
CA ASN A 54 -10.02 -16.00 12.62
C ASN A 54 -11.18 -17.01 12.58
N LYS A 55 -12.39 -16.57 12.22
CA LYS A 55 -13.61 -17.41 12.22
C LYS A 55 -13.95 -17.98 10.85
N ASP A 56 -13.58 -17.30 9.77
CA ASP A 56 -13.98 -17.65 8.41
C ASP A 56 -13.35 -18.98 7.94
N LYS A 57 -14.18 -19.80 7.29
CA LYS A 57 -13.82 -21.15 6.83
C LYS A 57 -12.71 -21.15 5.78
N PHE A 58 -12.67 -20.16 4.89
CA PHE A 58 -11.64 -20.07 3.87
C PHE A 58 -10.28 -19.77 4.50
N PHE A 59 -10.18 -18.80 5.41
CA PHE A 59 -8.92 -18.45 6.06
C PHE A 59 -8.40 -19.61 6.93
N ARG A 60 -9.28 -20.23 7.74
CA ARG A 60 -8.93 -21.41 8.56
C ARG A 60 -8.46 -22.60 7.72
N LYS A 61 -9.18 -22.94 6.64
CA LYS A 61 -8.80 -24.04 5.73
C LYS A 61 -7.42 -23.82 5.11
N ASN A 62 -7.09 -22.58 4.76
CA ASN A 62 -5.81 -22.22 4.18
C ASN A 62 -4.72 -21.90 5.22
N LYS A 63 -5.00 -22.10 6.52
CA LYS A 63 -4.09 -21.80 7.64
C LYS A 63 -3.55 -20.36 7.56
N LEU A 64 -4.45 -19.42 7.25
CA LEU A 64 -4.15 -18.00 7.20
C LEU A 64 -4.52 -17.35 8.53
N SER A 65 -3.71 -16.40 8.97
CA SER A 65 -3.98 -15.54 10.13
C SER A 65 -3.78 -14.07 9.77
N ILE A 66 -4.24 -13.19 10.64
CA ILE A 66 -3.99 -11.75 10.53
C ILE A 66 -2.94 -11.32 11.55
N GLU A 67 -2.06 -10.41 11.13
CA GLU A 67 -1.18 -9.64 12.00
C GLU A 67 -1.59 -8.18 11.94
N ILE A 68 -1.84 -7.58 13.10
CA ILE A 68 -2.06 -6.14 13.24
C ILE A 68 -0.88 -5.61 14.05
N PRO A 69 -0.04 -4.72 13.50
CA PRO A 69 1.12 -4.23 14.23
C PRO A 69 0.70 -3.44 15.47
N ASN A 70 1.32 -3.74 16.61
CA ASN A 70 1.16 -2.91 17.80
C ASN A 70 1.68 -1.48 17.51
N THR A 71 0.98 -0.48 18.04
CA THR A 71 1.06 0.96 17.74
C THR A 71 2.42 1.65 17.97
N ASN A 72 3.52 0.89 18.15
CA ASN A 72 4.86 1.44 18.18
C ASN A 72 5.33 1.76 16.75
N LYS A 73 5.20 3.06 16.42
CA LYS A 73 5.94 3.90 15.47
C LYS A 73 6.72 3.15 14.37
N ASN A 74 6.28 3.38 13.11
CA ASN A 74 6.94 3.02 11.85
C ASN A 74 6.55 1.66 11.22
N CYS A 75 5.38 1.13 11.58
CA CYS A 75 4.83 0.01 10.82
C CYS A 75 4.41 0.48 9.42
N TRP A 76 4.81 -0.27 8.40
CA TRP A 76 4.66 0.11 6.99
C TRP A 76 3.44 -0.55 6.33
N TYR A 77 2.54 -1.12 7.13
CA TYR A 77 1.23 -1.65 6.76
C TYR A 77 0.31 -1.56 7.98
N ASP A 78 -1.01 -1.55 7.77
CA ASP A 78 -1.99 -1.51 8.87
C ASP A 78 -2.37 -2.92 9.33
N PHE A 79 -2.33 -3.88 8.42
CA PHE A 79 -2.40 -5.30 8.75
C PHE A 79 -1.69 -6.14 7.69
N ALA A 80 -1.39 -7.39 8.03
CA ALA A 80 -0.90 -8.38 7.08
C ALA A 80 -1.63 -9.71 7.21
N ILE A 81 -1.87 -10.39 6.10
CA ILE A 81 -2.28 -11.79 6.10
C ILE A 81 -1.04 -12.67 6.07
N LEU A 82 -0.95 -13.57 7.05
CA LEU A 82 0.15 -14.51 7.23
C LEU A 82 -0.30 -15.93 6.88
N GLY A 83 0.64 -16.74 6.39
CA GLY A 83 0.47 -18.17 6.19
C GLY A 83 1.80 -18.83 5.86
N LYS A 84 1.80 -20.14 5.55
CA LYS A 84 3.03 -20.83 5.14
C LYS A 84 3.58 -20.18 3.85
N GLN A 85 4.70 -19.47 3.96
CA GLN A 85 5.32 -18.69 2.87
C GLN A 85 4.41 -17.60 2.28
N ILE A 86 3.38 -17.18 3.02
CA ILE A 86 2.45 -16.14 2.61
C ILE A 86 2.62 -14.95 3.54
N PHE A 87 2.91 -13.80 2.93
CA PHE A 87 2.92 -12.50 3.59
C PHE A 87 2.28 -11.48 2.64
N ILE A 88 1.09 -11.01 3.01
CA ILE A 88 0.26 -10.05 2.25
C ILE A 88 0.11 -8.79 3.12
N PRO A 89 1.07 -7.85 3.08
CA PRO A 89 0.95 -6.57 3.77
C PRO A 89 -0.06 -5.67 3.07
N VAL A 90 -0.93 -5.03 3.84
CA VAL A 90 -2.02 -4.19 3.36
C VAL A 90 -2.03 -2.85 4.09
N ASN A 91 -2.19 -1.77 3.33
CA ASN A 91 -2.43 -0.44 3.85
C ASN A 91 -3.83 0.03 3.48
N ILE A 92 -4.61 0.38 4.49
CA ILE A 92 -5.96 0.90 4.40
C ILE A 92 -5.88 2.39 4.04
N LYS A 93 -6.79 2.82 3.17
CA LYS A 93 -6.95 4.21 2.77
C LYS A 93 -8.41 4.59 2.84
N TYR A 94 -8.77 5.36 3.87
CA TYR A 94 -10.11 5.89 4.02
C TYR A 94 -10.22 7.29 3.38
N CYS A 95 -10.83 7.36 2.20
CA CYS A 95 -10.73 8.53 1.32
C CYS A 95 -12.08 9.28 1.19
N LEU A 96 -12.06 10.62 1.27
CA LEU A 96 -13.26 11.48 1.11
C LEU A 96 -13.69 11.65 -0.35
N GLY A 97 -12.82 11.23 -1.28
CA GLY A 97 -13.03 11.22 -2.72
C GLY A 97 -11.82 10.53 -3.38
N TYR A 98 -11.77 10.55 -4.70
CA TYR A 98 -10.68 9.93 -5.46
C TYR A 98 -9.63 10.91 -5.97
N GLU A 99 -9.37 11.94 -5.18
CA GLU A 99 -8.27 12.86 -5.42
C GLU A 99 -6.90 12.22 -5.15
N LYS A 100 -5.84 12.97 -5.44
CA LYS A 100 -4.46 12.55 -5.19
C LYS A 100 -4.28 12.30 -3.69
N THR A 101 -3.84 11.10 -3.32
CA THR A 101 -3.63 10.71 -1.93
C THR A 101 -2.22 10.20 -1.68
N ASN A 102 -1.70 10.54 -0.50
CA ASN A 102 -0.43 10.04 0.00
C ASN A 102 -0.60 8.60 0.49
N VAL A 103 0.19 7.69 -0.06
CA VAL A 103 0.05 6.26 0.22
C VAL A 103 1.13 5.68 1.12
N GLY A 104 2.16 6.46 1.51
CA GLY A 104 3.14 6.04 2.53
C GLY A 104 3.95 4.79 2.15
N THR A 105 4.34 4.64 0.88
CA THR A 105 4.69 3.34 0.29
C THR A 105 6.18 3.00 0.24
N LYS A 106 7.08 3.74 0.90
CA LYS A 106 8.53 3.53 0.72
C LYS A 106 8.94 2.06 0.96
N MET A 107 8.56 1.48 2.09
CA MET A 107 8.86 0.06 2.38
C MET A 107 8.01 -0.90 1.52
N GLY A 108 6.77 -0.52 1.19
CA GLY A 108 5.91 -1.29 0.29
C GLY A 108 6.50 -1.47 -1.11
N ILE A 109 7.12 -0.42 -1.66
CA ILE A 109 7.87 -0.48 -2.93
C ILE A 109 9.05 -1.42 -2.77
N TYR A 110 9.88 -1.23 -1.74
CA TYR A 110 11.05 -2.08 -1.53
C TYR A 110 10.68 -3.55 -1.46
N TYR A 111 9.69 -3.91 -0.62
CA TYR A 111 9.22 -5.28 -0.49
C TYR A 111 8.68 -5.83 -1.83
N SER A 112 7.90 -5.05 -2.56
CA SER A 112 7.32 -5.49 -3.83
C SER A 112 8.38 -5.74 -4.91
N LEU A 113 9.45 -4.94 -4.91
CA LEU A 113 10.49 -4.97 -5.94
C LEU A 113 11.62 -5.95 -5.63
N THR A 114 11.85 -6.25 -4.36
CA THR A 114 12.98 -7.11 -3.92
C THR A 114 12.54 -8.43 -3.29
N GLY A 115 11.35 -8.46 -2.69
CA GLY A 115 10.91 -9.55 -1.83
C GLY A 115 11.63 -9.61 -0.47
N ASP A 116 12.54 -8.68 -0.20
CA ASP A 116 13.39 -8.69 1.00
C ASP A 116 12.67 -8.10 2.21
N LEU A 117 11.96 -8.98 2.93
CA LEU A 117 11.32 -8.65 4.20
C LEU A 117 12.33 -8.53 5.35
N LYS A 118 13.48 -9.19 5.25
CA LYS A 118 14.48 -9.25 6.33
C LYS A 118 15.09 -7.86 6.58
N SER A 119 15.53 -7.17 5.53
CA SER A 119 16.11 -5.83 5.66
C SER A 119 15.12 -4.80 6.20
N ILE A 120 13.82 -4.95 5.90
CA ILE A 120 12.78 -4.10 6.48
C ILE A 120 12.65 -4.38 7.98
N LYS A 121 12.46 -5.65 8.38
CA LYS A 121 12.26 -6.04 9.79
C LYS A 121 13.46 -5.70 10.68
N GLN A 122 14.67 -5.74 10.13
CA GLN A 122 15.91 -5.39 10.84
C GLN A 122 16.24 -3.89 10.75
N ASN A 123 15.36 -3.06 10.18
CA ASN A 123 15.55 -1.62 10.00
C ASN A 123 16.88 -1.24 9.30
N LEU A 124 17.34 -2.07 8.37
CA LEU A 124 18.62 -1.87 7.67
C LEU A 124 18.55 -0.77 6.60
N ILE A 125 17.35 -0.42 6.13
CA ILE A 125 17.11 0.58 5.06
C ILE A 125 16.49 1.88 5.61
N ASN A 126 17.13 2.43 6.64
CA ASN A 126 16.63 3.53 7.46
C ASN A 126 16.74 4.94 6.83
N ASN A 127 17.51 5.12 5.75
CA ASN A 127 17.67 6.40 5.05
C ASN A 127 17.58 6.24 3.52
N TRP A 128 17.56 7.34 2.77
CA TRP A 128 17.41 7.30 1.31
C TRP A 128 18.61 6.69 0.58
N SER A 129 19.83 7.01 0.99
CA SER A 129 21.05 6.48 0.36
C SER A 129 21.12 4.96 0.48
N VAL A 130 20.95 4.44 1.70
CA VAL A 130 20.97 2.99 1.97
C VAL A 130 19.79 2.30 1.30
N TYR A 131 18.60 2.89 1.33
CA TYR A 131 17.42 2.38 0.64
C TYR A 131 17.66 2.23 -0.87
N LEU A 132 18.16 3.27 -1.55
CA LEU A 132 18.35 3.25 -3.00
C LEU A 132 19.45 2.26 -3.41
N LYS A 133 20.55 2.21 -2.64
CA LYS A 133 21.62 1.22 -2.85
C LYS A 133 21.09 -0.20 -2.70
N SER A 134 20.38 -0.48 -1.61
CA SER A 134 19.81 -1.80 -1.35
C SER A 134 18.75 -2.19 -2.38
N LEU A 135 17.89 -1.25 -2.77
CA LEU A 135 16.85 -1.47 -3.79
C LEU A 135 17.47 -1.87 -5.13
N LYS A 136 18.56 -1.21 -5.54
CA LYS A 136 19.28 -1.54 -6.78
C LYS A 136 19.93 -2.92 -6.71
N GLN A 137 20.55 -3.26 -5.58
CA GLN A 137 21.26 -4.53 -5.39
C GLN A 137 20.32 -5.73 -5.31
N ASN A 138 19.15 -5.56 -4.69
CA ASN A 138 18.22 -6.65 -4.41
C ASN A 138 17.00 -6.69 -5.35
N LEU A 139 17.01 -5.90 -6.44
CA LEU A 139 15.90 -5.89 -7.41
C LEU A 139 15.73 -7.29 -8.02
N SER A 140 14.51 -7.84 -7.93
CA SER A 140 14.23 -9.18 -8.45
C SER A 140 12.95 -9.17 -9.29
N TYR A 141 13.04 -9.44 -10.59
CA TYR A 141 11.87 -9.52 -11.46
C TYR A 141 11.08 -10.84 -11.29
N GLU A 142 11.67 -11.82 -10.63
CA GLU A 142 11.10 -13.16 -10.43
C GLU A 142 10.36 -13.30 -9.09
N ASN A 143 10.68 -12.44 -8.12
CA ASN A 143 10.00 -12.46 -6.83
C ASN A 143 8.49 -12.24 -7.02
N LYS A 144 7.69 -12.86 -6.14
CA LYS A 144 6.22 -12.78 -6.14
C LYS A 144 5.67 -11.89 -5.03
N SER A 145 6.54 -11.17 -4.33
CA SER A 145 6.15 -10.28 -3.24
C SER A 145 5.45 -9.04 -3.78
N ASP A 146 4.45 -8.56 -3.05
CA ASP A 146 3.64 -7.41 -3.44
C ASP A 146 3.09 -6.72 -2.20
N TYR A 147 2.66 -5.49 -2.35
CA TYR A 147 2.14 -4.64 -1.29
C TYR A 147 0.80 -4.05 -1.73
N PHE A 148 -0.21 -4.28 -0.90
CA PHE A 148 -1.60 -4.02 -1.25
C PHE A 148 -2.13 -2.76 -0.58
N PHE A 149 -3.06 -2.12 -1.27
CA PHE A 149 -3.86 -1.02 -0.75
C PHE A 149 -5.31 -1.48 -0.69
N LEU A 150 -5.96 -1.24 0.44
CA LEU A 150 -7.41 -1.38 0.58
C LEU A 150 -8.01 0.03 0.64
N PHE A 151 -8.64 0.44 -0.45
CA PHE A 151 -9.30 1.74 -0.54
C PHE A 151 -10.75 1.61 -0.09
N CYS A 152 -11.13 2.44 0.86
CA CYS A 152 -12.48 2.55 1.41
C CYS A 152 -12.97 3.98 1.23
N SER A 153 -14.11 4.17 0.58
CA SER A 153 -14.71 5.49 0.42
C SER A 153 -15.44 5.95 1.70
N LYS A 154 -15.25 7.22 2.08
CA LYS A 154 -15.97 7.88 3.18
C LYS A 154 -17.43 8.17 2.82
N VAL A 155 -17.72 8.33 1.53
CA VAL A 155 -19.02 8.78 0.99
C VAL A 155 -19.91 7.59 0.63
N ASN A 156 -19.44 6.72 -0.26
CA ASN A 156 -20.10 5.48 -0.64
C ASN A 156 -19.48 4.28 0.11
N ASN A 157 -20.22 3.72 1.07
CA ASN A 157 -19.79 2.58 1.89
C ASN A 157 -19.60 1.27 1.10
N LYS A 158 -20.22 1.15 -0.07
CA LYS A 158 -20.05 0.00 -0.96
C LYS A 158 -18.86 0.13 -1.88
N ASP A 159 -18.29 1.34 -1.98
CA ASP A 159 -17.13 1.57 -2.82
C ASP A 159 -15.85 1.25 -2.06
N VAL A 160 -15.52 -0.03 -2.10
CA VAL A 160 -14.32 -0.62 -1.53
C VAL A 160 -13.65 -1.43 -2.61
N PHE A 161 -12.35 -1.24 -2.77
CA PHE A 161 -11.56 -2.01 -3.72
C PHE A 161 -10.13 -2.13 -3.23
N TRP A 162 -9.38 -3.02 -3.87
CA TRP A 162 -7.96 -3.13 -3.64
C TRP A 162 -7.19 -2.93 -4.93
N THR A 163 -5.95 -2.46 -4.78
CA THR A 163 -4.91 -2.52 -5.81
C THR A 163 -3.60 -2.86 -5.13
N SER A 164 -2.52 -2.99 -5.90
CA SER A 164 -1.21 -3.30 -5.35
C SER A 164 -0.12 -2.60 -6.13
N ILE A 165 1.08 -2.47 -5.56
CA ILE A 165 2.23 -1.86 -6.23
C ILE A 165 2.43 -2.45 -7.64
N ARG A 166 2.29 -3.77 -7.79
CA ARG A 166 2.42 -4.45 -9.09
C ARG A 166 1.25 -4.27 -10.06
N LYS A 167 0.14 -3.67 -9.60
CA LYS A 167 -1.08 -3.43 -10.40
C LYS A 167 -1.39 -1.95 -10.61
N LEU A 168 -0.54 -1.04 -10.11
CA LEU A 168 -0.71 0.39 -10.31
C LEU A 168 -0.53 0.79 -11.78
N HIS A 169 -1.54 1.47 -12.31
CA HIS A 169 -1.55 2.02 -13.66
C HIS A 169 -1.01 3.45 -13.68
N HIS A 170 -1.43 4.25 -12.70
CA HIS A 170 -1.24 5.69 -12.67
C HIS A 170 -0.63 6.14 -11.34
N LEU A 171 0.48 6.84 -11.42
CA LEU A 171 1.20 7.41 -10.29
C LEU A 171 1.42 8.90 -10.52
N VAL A 172 1.37 9.69 -9.45
CA VAL A 172 1.69 11.11 -9.47
C VAL A 172 2.97 11.31 -8.67
N PRO A 173 4.08 11.80 -9.26
CA PRO A 173 5.28 12.08 -8.49
C PRO A 173 5.00 13.20 -7.47
N SER A 174 5.63 13.13 -6.29
CA SER A 174 5.46 14.10 -5.20
C SER A 174 6.80 14.40 -4.54
N GLY A 175 7.24 15.66 -4.62
CA GLY A 175 8.46 16.13 -3.95
C GLY A 175 8.28 16.25 -2.44
N ASP A 176 7.11 16.69 -1.99
CA ASP A 176 6.78 16.87 -0.57
C ASP A 176 6.77 15.51 0.16
N ASN A 177 6.12 14.51 -0.46
CA ASN A 177 5.89 13.19 0.13
C ASN A 177 6.31 12.06 -0.83
N PRO A 178 7.61 11.87 -1.10
CA PRO A 178 8.09 10.72 -1.84
C PRO A 178 7.67 9.42 -1.13
N PRO A 179 7.43 8.33 -1.88
CA PRO A 179 7.91 8.08 -3.24
C PRO A 179 6.96 8.55 -4.36
N PHE A 180 5.65 8.66 -4.12
CA PHE A 180 4.64 9.19 -5.05
C PHE A 180 3.26 9.21 -4.37
N GLN A 181 2.32 9.90 -5.00
CA GLN A 181 0.89 9.88 -4.71
C GLN A 181 0.13 8.98 -5.69
N ILE A 182 -1.04 8.52 -5.28
CA ILE A 182 -1.95 7.72 -6.09
C ILE A 182 -3.26 8.49 -6.29
N ILE A 183 -3.86 8.38 -7.47
CA ILE A 183 -5.26 8.75 -7.71
C ILE A 183 -6.05 7.43 -7.69
N PRO A 184 -6.83 7.13 -6.63
CA PRO A 184 -7.35 5.78 -6.46
C PRO A 184 -8.31 5.36 -7.57
N GLU A 185 -9.15 6.26 -8.06
CA GLU A 185 -10.07 6.00 -9.19
C GLU A 185 -9.32 5.51 -10.45
N LYS A 186 -8.19 6.14 -10.78
CA LYS A 186 -7.36 5.73 -11.92
C LYS A 186 -6.65 4.38 -11.72
N ASN A 187 -6.69 3.83 -10.51
CA ASN A 187 -6.08 2.57 -10.12
C ASN A 187 -7.09 1.55 -9.56
N LYS A 188 -8.40 1.83 -9.70
CA LYS A 188 -9.49 0.97 -9.22
C LYS A 188 -9.56 -0.37 -9.95
N PHE A 189 -9.18 -0.36 -11.24
CA PHE A 189 -9.08 -1.57 -12.05
C PHE A 189 -7.65 -2.09 -12.09
N LEU A 190 -7.49 -3.40 -11.89
CA LEU A 190 -6.18 -4.05 -11.91
C LEU A 190 -5.54 -3.96 -13.28
N PHE A 191 -4.41 -3.26 -13.36
CA PHE A 191 -3.70 -3.08 -14.61
C PHE A 191 -2.86 -4.32 -14.94
N ASN A 192 -3.16 -4.96 -16.06
CA ASN A 192 -2.51 -6.20 -16.50
C ASN A 192 -1.81 -6.07 -17.87
N LYS A 193 -1.62 -4.84 -18.38
CA LYS A 193 -0.96 -4.60 -19.67
C LYS A 193 0.56 -4.52 -19.59
N ARG A 194 1.13 -4.21 -18.41
CA ARG A 194 2.58 -4.22 -18.20
C ARG A 194 3.05 -5.59 -17.70
N ASN A 195 4.14 -6.09 -18.24
CA ASN A 195 4.88 -7.19 -17.64
C ASN A 195 5.63 -6.72 -16.37
N THR A 196 6.19 -7.65 -15.61
CA THR A 196 6.86 -7.33 -14.32
C THR A 196 7.97 -6.29 -14.47
N LYS A 197 8.82 -6.40 -15.50
CA LYS A 197 9.94 -5.48 -15.74
C LYS A 197 9.44 -4.08 -16.08
N GLU A 198 8.43 -3.98 -16.94
CA GLU A 198 7.81 -2.70 -17.30
C GLU A 198 7.15 -2.03 -16.11
N GLN A 199 6.44 -2.80 -15.28
CA GLN A 199 5.82 -2.27 -14.07
C GLN A 199 6.87 -1.75 -13.08
N PHE A 200 7.98 -2.46 -12.90
CA PHE A 200 9.07 -2.01 -12.04
C PHE A 200 9.72 -0.73 -12.57
N ASN A 201 10.01 -0.69 -13.87
CA ASN A 201 10.56 0.51 -14.51
C ASN A 201 9.62 1.71 -14.38
N PHE A 202 8.30 1.51 -14.50
CA PHE A 202 7.30 2.54 -14.28
C PHE A 202 7.37 3.11 -12.86
N ILE A 203 7.45 2.24 -11.84
CA ILE A 203 7.57 2.63 -10.43
C ILE A 203 8.88 3.40 -10.18
N ILE A 204 10.01 2.86 -10.63
CA ILE A 204 11.33 3.48 -10.44
C ILE A 204 11.44 4.82 -11.16
N LYS A 205 10.92 4.94 -12.39
CA LYS A 205 10.87 6.21 -13.13
C LYS A 205 10.04 7.26 -12.40
N THR A 206 8.93 6.85 -11.78
CA THR A 206 8.10 7.76 -10.98
C THR A 206 8.83 8.18 -9.70
N LEU A 207 9.47 7.24 -9.01
CA LEU A 207 10.29 7.53 -7.82
C LEU A 207 11.40 8.54 -8.14
N LYS A 208 12.12 8.35 -9.26
CA LYS A 208 13.14 9.31 -9.72
C LYS A 208 12.57 10.73 -9.84
N LYS A 209 11.42 10.88 -10.50
CA LYS A 209 10.76 12.19 -10.65
C LYS A 209 10.38 12.82 -9.31
N SER A 210 9.88 12.03 -8.36
CA SER A 210 9.58 12.55 -7.02
C SER A 210 10.82 13.06 -6.29
N LEU A 211 11.97 12.38 -6.43
CA LEU A 211 13.23 12.81 -5.84
C LEU A 211 13.77 14.07 -6.53
N GLU A 212 13.65 14.19 -7.85
CA GLU A 212 13.96 15.41 -8.60
C GLU A 212 13.12 16.60 -8.12
N LEU A 213 11.79 16.40 -7.97
CA LEU A 213 10.89 17.42 -7.43
C LEU A 213 11.26 17.85 -6.01
N ARG A 214 11.66 16.89 -5.16
CA ARG A 214 12.08 17.18 -3.78
C ARG A 214 13.36 18.01 -3.72
N ASN A 215 14.26 17.87 -4.69
CA ASN A 215 15.50 18.63 -4.75
C ASN A 215 15.31 20.04 -5.33
N LYS A 216 14.21 20.29 -6.05
CA LYS A 216 13.98 21.57 -6.76
C LYS A 216 14.05 22.80 -5.84
N PRO A 217 13.41 22.83 -4.66
CA PRO A 217 13.50 24.00 -3.78
C PRO A 217 14.93 24.33 -3.34
N PHE A 218 15.77 23.30 -3.12
CA PHE A 218 17.17 23.49 -2.78
C PHE A 218 17.94 24.14 -3.94
N LEU A 219 17.77 23.63 -5.17
CA LEU A 219 18.41 24.22 -6.35
C LEU A 219 17.99 25.68 -6.59
N GLU A 220 16.71 26.00 -6.39
CA GLU A 220 16.23 27.38 -6.49
C GLU A 220 16.83 28.26 -5.39
N PHE A 221 16.95 27.75 -4.16
CA PHE A 221 17.61 28.49 -3.07
C PHE A 221 19.06 28.85 -3.43
N GLN A 222 19.86 27.87 -3.88
CA GLN A 222 21.26 28.13 -4.26
C GLN A 222 21.36 29.23 -5.33
N LYS A 223 20.47 29.19 -6.32
CA LYS A 223 20.43 30.20 -7.39
C LYS A 223 20.08 31.60 -6.91
N GLN A 224 19.28 31.74 -5.85
CA GLN A 224 18.82 33.04 -5.36
C GLN A 224 19.73 33.62 -4.26
N PHE A 225 20.39 32.77 -3.47
CA PHE A 225 21.05 33.17 -2.23
C PHE A 225 22.55 32.83 -2.15
N GLU A 226 23.07 31.99 -3.05
CA GLU A 226 24.48 31.53 -3.02
C GLU A 226 25.26 31.92 -4.30
N CYS A 227 24.82 33.00 -4.98
CA CYS A 227 25.57 33.62 -6.09
C CYS A 227 26.86 34.29 -5.60
#